data_AF-A0A959DMA7-F1
#
_entry.id   AF-A0A959DMA7-F1
#
_cell.length_a   1.000
_cell.length_b   1.000
_cell.length_c   1.000
_cell.angle_alpha   90.00
_cell.angle_beta   90.00
_cell.angle_gamma   90.00
#
_symmetry.space_group_name_H-M   'P 1'
#
loop_
_entity.id
_entity.type
_entity.pdbx_description
1 polymer ?
#
loop_
_entity_poly.entity_id
_entity_poly.type
_entity_poly.pdbx_seq_one_letter_code
_entity_poly.pdbx_strand_id
1 'polypeptide(L)'
;MSEMDFENCRRPTTEIFYPKLLLFLVGFFFAGTPRLLAQPSIFFQHLSDEEGLSQPSVTCLLQDQYGFMWIGTRDGLNKYDGYQFQVFRHIAEDNSSISNNTISALLESRSGQLWVGTDGGGLNRFDPLSEEFQKISLSAESSSNGANHSISCLLEDSKGNLWVGTKENGLFRLAADRGPTLSFRHDPEIPESLGADNVSAITEDAQGVIWVGTVGAGLARWDEQTGNFHHCRHDFEGKSGPEEDYADVIY
;
A
#
# COMPACT_ATOMS: atom_id res chain seq x y z
N MET A 1 38.89 11.53 76.00
CA MET A 1 39.23 10.13 76.28
C MET A 1 38.01 9.49 76.93
N SER A 2 37.32 8.48 76.43
CA SER A 2 37.34 7.69 75.18
C SER A 2 36.10 6.79 75.23
N GLU A 3 35.38 6.68 74.10
CA GLU A 3 34.72 5.47 73.52
C GLU A 3 33.64 4.71 74.32
N MET A 4 32.39 4.55 73.82
CA MET A 4 31.92 3.56 72.80
C MET A 4 32.14 2.10 73.28
N ASP A 5 31.20 1.13 73.28
CA ASP A 5 30.12 0.85 72.33
C ASP A 5 29.27 -0.39 72.74
N PHE A 6 28.07 -0.54 72.13
CA PHE A 6 27.30 -1.75 71.66
C PHE A 6 27.13 -3.01 72.58
N GLU A 7 26.15 -3.92 72.51
CA GLU A 7 25.09 -4.32 71.57
C GLU A 7 24.19 -5.43 72.18
N ASN A 8 23.01 -5.65 71.58
CA ASN A 8 22.35 -6.93 71.25
C ASN A 8 21.41 -7.75 72.19
N CYS A 9 20.23 -8.06 71.60
CA CYS A 9 19.61 -9.40 71.34
C CYS A 9 18.28 -9.86 72.02
N ARG A 10 17.23 -9.92 71.16
CA ARG A 10 16.21 -10.99 70.88
C ARG A 10 14.95 -11.25 71.75
N ARG A 11 13.85 -11.57 71.03
CA ARG A 11 12.42 -11.85 71.40
C ARG A 11 12.18 -13.31 71.89
N PRO A 12 10.95 -13.73 72.32
CA PRO A 12 9.92 -14.30 71.39
C PRO A 12 8.41 -14.18 71.80
N THR A 13 7.53 -14.83 71.01
CA THR A 13 6.06 -14.76 70.76
C THR A 13 5.24 -16.01 71.19
N THR A 14 3.88 -15.93 71.27
CA THR A 14 2.86 -17.04 71.15
C THR A 14 1.43 -16.47 70.84
N GLU A 15 0.74 -16.72 69.70
CA GLU A 15 -0.19 -17.83 69.24
C GLU A 15 -1.70 -17.67 69.66
N ILE A 16 -2.69 -17.19 68.85
CA ILE A 16 -3.62 -17.73 67.79
C ILE A 16 -4.91 -18.50 68.26
N PHE A 17 -6.14 -18.09 67.81
CA PHE A 17 -7.23 -18.88 67.11
C PHE A 17 -8.65 -18.22 67.07
N TYR A 18 -9.34 -18.25 65.90
CA TYR A 18 -10.73 -17.76 65.59
C TYR A 18 -11.66 -18.89 65.11
N PRO A 19 -13.03 -18.79 65.19
CA PRO A 19 -13.83 -19.04 63.96
C PRO A 19 -15.28 -18.42 63.83
N LYS A 20 -15.69 -18.22 62.55
CA LYS A 20 -17.01 -18.41 61.86
C LYS A 20 -18.25 -17.48 62.05
N LEU A 21 -18.47 -16.64 61.02
CA LEU A 21 -19.61 -16.52 60.06
C LEU A 21 -21.04 -16.06 60.47
N LEU A 22 -21.57 -15.13 59.63
CA LEU A 22 -22.99 -14.83 59.22
C LEU A 22 -23.57 -13.50 59.78
N LEU A 23 -24.20 -12.55 59.07
CA LEU A 23 -24.37 -12.10 57.67
C LEU A 23 -25.26 -10.82 57.72
N PHE A 24 -25.19 -9.99 56.66
CA PHE A 24 -26.19 -9.04 56.12
C PHE A 24 -26.06 -7.51 56.32
N LEU A 25 -26.05 -6.87 55.14
CA LEU A 25 -26.40 -5.49 54.78
C LEU A 25 -25.32 -4.41 54.91
N VAL A 26 -24.32 -4.47 54.04
CA VAL A 26 -23.75 -3.24 53.45
C VAL A 26 -24.29 -3.14 52.04
N GLY A 27 -25.19 -2.17 51.86
CA GLY A 27 -25.90 -1.91 50.62
C GLY A 27 -24.97 -1.65 49.44
N PHE A 28 -25.36 -2.22 48.32
CA PHE A 28 -24.92 -1.92 46.97
C PHE A 28 -24.80 -0.41 46.74
N PHE A 29 -23.57 0.10 46.63
CA PHE A 29 -23.23 1.27 45.84
C PHE A 29 -21.84 1.09 45.24
N PHE A 30 -21.65 -0.03 44.53
CA PHE A 30 -20.68 -0.03 43.42
C PHE A 30 -21.35 0.72 42.27
N ALA A 31 -21.30 2.06 42.33
CA ALA A 31 -21.33 2.83 41.10
C ALA A 31 -20.08 2.38 40.34
N GLY A 32 -20.24 1.40 39.45
CA GLY A 32 -19.26 1.12 38.43
C GLY A 32 -19.07 2.43 37.68
N THR A 33 -17.98 3.13 37.93
CA THR A 33 -17.56 4.17 37.01
C THR A 33 -17.42 3.45 35.69
N PRO A 34 -18.16 3.84 34.63
CA PRO A 34 -17.82 3.33 33.32
C PRO A 34 -16.36 3.72 33.15
N ARG A 35 -15.48 2.71 32.99
CA ARG A 35 -14.19 2.98 32.36
C ARG A 35 -14.55 3.43 30.96
N LEU A 36 -14.76 4.74 30.80
CA LEU A 36 -14.48 5.40 29.54
C LEU A 36 -13.03 5.08 29.27
N LEU A 37 -12.79 4.01 28.51
CA LEU A 37 -11.53 3.84 27.82
C LEU A 37 -11.50 5.03 26.86
N ALA A 38 -10.86 6.11 27.29
CA ALA A 38 -10.44 7.13 26.37
C ALA A 38 -9.71 6.39 25.24
N GLN A 39 -10.14 6.60 23.99
CA GLN A 39 -9.39 6.09 22.86
C GLN A 39 -7.93 6.54 23.04
N PRO A 40 -6.95 5.65 22.85
CA PRO A 40 -5.55 6.04 22.96
C PRO A 40 -5.35 7.26 22.06
N SER A 41 -4.85 8.35 22.65
CA SER A 41 -4.56 9.58 21.91
C SER A 41 -3.50 9.24 20.87
N ILE A 42 -3.89 9.29 19.60
CA ILE A 42 -2.98 9.11 18.49
C ILE A 42 -2.21 10.42 18.33
N PHE A 43 -0.90 10.35 18.51
CA PHE A 43 0.00 11.46 18.20
C PHE A 43 0.69 11.16 16.87
N PHE A 44 0.77 12.16 16.01
CA PHE A 44 1.46 12.06 14.74
C PHE A 44 2.77 12.83 14.82
N GLN A 45 3.86 12.18 14.42
CA GLN A 45 5.07 12.88 14.06
C GLN A 45 4.92 13.35 12.61
N HIS A 46 5.26 14.60 12.36
CA HIS A 46 5.26 15.18 11.02
C HIS A 46 6.68 15.10 10.45
N LEU A 47 6.81 14.49 9.27
CA LEU A 47 8.03 14.52 8.47
C LEU A 47 7.68 15.30 7.20
N SER A 48 8.31 16.45 7.04
CA SER A 48 8.04 17.44 6.00
C SER A 48 9.27 17.73 5.16
N ASP A 49 9.20 18.77 4.33
CA ASP A 49 10.34 19.30 3.59
C ASP A 49 11.44 19.84 4.51
N GLU A 50 11.10 20.29 5.73
CA GLU A 50 12.10 20.67 6.75
C GLU A 50 12.98 19.48 7.18
N GLU A 51 12.42 18.26 7.15
CA GLU A 51 13.13 17.02 7.47
C GLU A 51 13.80 16.37 6.26
N GLY A 52 13.56 16.87 5.04
CA GLY A 52 14.19 16.40 3.80
C GLY A 52 13.26 15.72 2.80
N LEU A 53 11.95 15.69 3.04
CA LEU A 53 10.97 15.24 2.04
C LEU A 53 11.01 16.17 0.82
N SER A 54 10.98 15.62 -0.39
CA SER A 54 11.13 16.42 -1.60
C SER A 54 9.98 17.40 -1.85
N GLN A 55 8.74 17.01 -1.51
CA GLN A 55 7.53 17.79 -1.73
C GLN A 55 6.36 17.24 -0.88
N PRO A 56 5.47 18.09 -0.33
CA PRO A 56 4.44 17.66 0.64
C PRO A 56 3.27 16.84 0.06
N SER A 57 3.08 16.79 -1.27
CA SER A 57 2.03 15.98 -1.89
C SER A 57 2.52 14.56 -2.12
N VAL A 58 2.41 13.73 -1.09
CA VAL A 58 2.63 12.29 -1.19
C VAL A 58 1.53 11.63 -2.03
N THR A 59 1.93 10.83 -3.01
CA THR A 59 1.02 10.15 -3.95
C THR A 59 0.93 8.65 -3.70
N CYS A 60 2.01 8.05 -3.21
CA CYS A 60 2.10 6.62 -2.91
C CYS A 60 3.19 6.35 -1.87
N LEU A 61 3.04 5.25 -1.13
CA LEU A 61 3.92 4.83 -0.05
C LEU A 61 4.16 3.32 -0.16
N LEU A 62 5.38 2.88 0.14
CA LEU A 62 5.78 1.48 0.17
C LEU A 62 6.85 1.30 1.25
N GLN A 63 6.79 0.23 2.03
CA GLN A 63 7.92 -0.21 2.86
C GLN A 63 8.56 -1.40 2.15
N ASP A 64 9.87 -1.36 1.94
CA ASP A 64 10.59 -2.48 1.34
C ASP A 64 10.97 -3.55 2.37
N GLN A 65 11.44 -4.71 1.89
CA GLN A 65 11.83 -5.84 2.74
C GLN A 65 13.02 -5.54 3.68
N TYR A 66 13.77 -4.47 3.42
CA TYR A 66 14.90 -4.02 4.25
C TYR A 66 14.44 -3.00 5.31
N GLY A 67 13.19 -2.56 5.26
CA GLY A 67 12.57 -1.63 6.19
C GLY A 67 12.64 -0.17 5.77
N PHE A 68 13.20 0.16 4.59
CA PHE A 68 13.18 1.52 4.08
C PHE A 68 11.77 1.91 3.67
N MET A 69 11.41 3.17 3.95
CA MET A 69 10.16 3.76 3.49
C MET A 69 10.40 4.48 2.17
N TRP A 70 9.71 4.05 1.13
CA TRP A 70 9.68 4.67 -0.19
C TRP A 70 8.43 5.53 -0.32
N ILE A 71 8.64 6.80 -0.66
CA ILE A 71 7.60 7.83 -0.70
C ILE A 71 7.62 8.51 -2.07
N GLY A 72 6.60 8.22 -2.87
CA GLY A 72 6.38 8.91 -4.12
C GLY A 72 5.72 10.26 -3.89
N THR A 73 6.21 11.29 -4.58
CA THR A 73 5.66 12.64 -4.54
C THR A 73 5.45 13.19 -5.95
N ARG A 74 4.94 14.42 -6.06
CA ARG A 74 4.89 15.13 -7.36
C ARG A 74 6.24 15.67 -7.81
N ASP A 75 7.24 15.73 -6.93
CA ASP A 75 8.60 16.17 -7.26
C ASP A 75 9.67 15.23 -6.67
N GLY A 76 9.66 13.96 -7.10
CA GLY A 76 10.70 12.99 -6.81
C GLY A 76 10.23 11.79 -5.98
N LEU A 77 11.07 10.76 -6.00
CA LEU A 77 10.96 9.58 -5.16
C LEU A 77 11.88 9.76 -3.96
N ASN A 78 11.35 9.51 -2.75
CA ASN A 78 12.11 9.64 -1.52
C ASN A 78 12.30 8.25 -0.90
N LYS A 79 13.52 7.95 -0.47
CA LYS A 79 13.86 6.80 0.36
C LYS A 79 14.19 7.30 1.75
N TYR A 80 13.54 6.74 2.77
CA TYR A 80 13.71 7.13 4.16
C TYR A 80 14.14 5.93 4.99
N ASP A 81 15.24 6.07 5.71
CA ASP A 81 15.87 5.02 6.53
C ASP A 81 15.47 5.06 8.01
N GLY A 82 14.54 5.95 8.39
CA GLY A 82 14.19 6.22 9.79
C GLY A 82 14.93 7.42 10.39
N TYR A 83 15.91 7.98 9.68
CA TYR A 83 16.72 9.11 10.13
C TYR A 83 16.81 10.21 9.07
N GLN A 84 17.02 9.86 7.80
CA GLN A 84 17.31 10.78 6.71
C GLN A 84 16.56 10.39 5.44
N PHE A 85 16.28 11.41 4.61
CA PHE A 85 15.74 11.23 3.27
C PHE A 85 16.85 11.27 2.22
N GLN A 86 16.79 10.33 1.29
CA GLN A 86 17.49 10.38 0.01
C GLN A 86 16.45 10.63 -1.09
N VAL A 87 16.68 11.61 -1.95
CA VAL A 87 15.74 12.01 -3.00
C VAL A 87 16.28 11.70 -4.39
N PHE A 88 15.50 10.97 -5.17
CA PHE A 88 15.76 10.68 -6.58
C PHE A 88 14.86 11.55 -7.46
N ARG A 89 15.47 12.27 -8.41
CA ARG A 89 14.81 13.13 -9.39
C ARG A 89 15.30 12.83 -10.80
N HIS A 90 14.48 13.17 -11.76
CA HIS A 90 14.81 13.10 -13.17
C HIS A 90 15.90 14.11 -13.52
N ILE A 91 16.88 13.66 -14.29
CA ILE A 91 17.98 14.46 -14.82
C ILE A 91 17.97 14.25 -16.33
N ALA A 92 17.73 15.33 -17.10
CA ALA A 92 17.43 15.27 -18.54
C ALA A 92 18.51 14.58 -19.40
N GLU A 93 19.76 14.58 -18.95
CA GLU A 93 20.91 14.02 -19.68
C GLU A 93 21.42 12.71 -19.07
N ASP A 94 20.76 12.19 -18.04
CA ASP A 94 21.15 10.98 -17.33
C ASP A 94 20.05 9.91 -17.44
N ASN A 95 20.29 8.94 -18.30
CA ASN A 95 19.39 7.81 -18.52
C ASN A 95 19.37 6.81 -17.36
N SER A 96 20.26 6.95 -16.37
CA SER A 96 20.25 6.19 -15.13
C SER A 96 19.44 6.88 -14.03
N SER A 97 18.97 8.11 -14.27
CA SER A 97 18.02 8.79 -13.38
C SER A 97 16.58 8.33 -13.63
N ILE A 98 15.70 8.53 -12.65
CA ILE A 98 14.27 8.24 -12.81
C ILE A 98 13.69 9.03 -13.99
N SER A 99 12.78 8.42 -14.76
CA SER A 99 12.32 9.01 -16.02
C SER A 99 11.42 10.24 -15.90
N ASN A 100 10.83 10.49 -14.72
CA ASN A 100 10.01 11.67 -14.42
C ASN A 100 9.91 11.86 -12.89
N ASN A 101 9.71 13.11 -12.44
CA ASN A 101 9.61 13.45 -11.03
C ASN A 101 8.25 13.10 -10.40
N THR A 102 7.17 13.08 -11.17
CA THR A 102 5.85 12.78 -10.62
C THR A 102 5.68 11.27 -10.47
N ILE A 103 5.80 10.78 -9.24
CA ILE A 103 5.64 9.37 -8.91
C ILE A 103 4.16 9.08 -8.69
N SER A 104 3.67 7.98 -9.25
CA SER A 104 2.26 7.61 -9.20
C SER A 104 2.00 6.22 -8.65
N ALA A 105 2.96 5.31 -8.74
CA ALA A 105 2.83 3.96 -8.22
C ALA A 105 4.19 3.41 -7.76
N LEU A 106 4.16 2.58 -6.72
CA LEU A 106 5.32 1.86 -6.21
C LEU A 106 4.94 0.39 -5.98
N LEU A 107 5.86 -0.50 -6.29
CA LEU A 107 5.73 -1.93 -6.02
C LEU A 107 7.11 -2.52 -5.75
N GLU A 108 7.28 -3.19 -4.62
CA GLU A 108 8.39 -4.13 -4.44
C GLU A 108 7.91 -5.51 -4.90
N SER A 109 8.61 -6.10 -5.87
CA SER A 109 8.32 -7.48 -6.27
C SER A 109 8.80 -8.46 -5.21
N ARG A 110 8.30 -9.69 -5.26
CA ARG A 110 8.71 -10.80 -4.39
C ARG A 110 10.20 -11.15 -4.50
N SER A 111 10.87 -10.71 -5.57
CA SER A 111 12.31 -10.84 -5.74
C SER A 111 13.11 -9.68 -5.09
N GLY A 112 12.44 -8.75 -4.40
CA GLY A 112 13.04 -7.54 -3.82
C GLY A 112 13.34 -6.45 -4.84
N GLN A 113 12.74 -6.50 -6.04
CA GLN A 113 12.94 -5.48 -7.06
C GLN A 113 11.95 -4.34 -6.88
N LEU A 114 12.43 -3.11 -6.76
CA LEU A 114 11.56 -1.94 -6.72
C LEU A 114 11.19 -1.48 -8.13
N TRP A 115 9.88 -1.41 -8.38
CA TRP A 115 9.24 -0.86 -9.57
C TRP A 115 8.59 0.47 -9.24
N VAL A 116 8.80 1.44 -10.13
CA VAL A 116 8.36 2.82 -9.94
C VAL A 116 7.60 3.28 -11.17
N GLY A 117 6.29 3.46 -10.99
CA GLY A 117 5.41 4.08 -11.97
C GLY A 117 5.47 5.60 -11.86
N THR A 118 5.58 6.27 -13.01
CA THR A 118 5.58 7.72 -13.08
C THR A 118 4.43 8.24 -13.95
N ASP A 119 3.98 9.46 -13.67
CA ASP A 119 2.98 10.17 -14.46
C ASP A 119 3.66 10.85 -15.66
N GLY A 120 3.45 10.31 -16.87
CA GLY A 120 4.08 10.80 -18.10
C GLY A 120 5.55 10.42 -18.31
N GLY A 121 6.16 9.57 -17.47
CA GLY A 121 7.53 9.05 -17.64
C GLY A 121 7.63 7.56 -17.91
N GLY A 122 6.55 6.80 -17.74
CA GLY A 122 6.53 5.33 -17.86
C GLY A 122 6.96 4.59 -16.59
N LEU A 123 7.32 3.33 -16.80
CA LEU A 123 7.74 2.40 -15.75
C LEU A 123 9.26 2.41 -15.60
N ASN A 124 9.74 2.48 -14.37
CA ASN A 124 11.15 2.40 -14.02
C ASN A 124 11.39 1.21 -13.09
N ARG A 125 12.59 0.65 -13.17
CA ARG A 125 13.11 -0.38 -12.27
C ARG A 125 14.34 0.17 -11.55
N PHE A 126 14.35 0.13 -10.23
CA PHE A 126 15.45 0.66 -9.41
C PHE A 126 16.42 -0.46 -9.02
N ASP A 127 17.71 -0.31 -9.37
CA ASP A 127 18.77 -1.21 -8.93
C ASP A 127 19.34 -0.73 -7.58
N PRO A 128 19.15 -1.50 -6.48
CA PRO A 128 19.63 -1.08 -5.17
C PRO A 128 21.16 -1.13 -5.01
N LEU A 129 21.90 -1.77 -5.91
CA LEU A 129 23.36 -1.86 -5.83
C LEU A 129 24.04 -0.64 -6.43
N SER A 130 23.56 -0.18 -7.60
CA SER A 130 24.08 1.03 -8.26
C SER A 130 23.30 2.30 -7.91
N GLU A 131 22.12 2.16 -7.29
CA GLU A 131 21.16 3.23 -7.05
C GLU A 131 20.67 3.92 -8.35
N GLU A 132 20.68 3.18 -9.45
CA GLU A 132 20.28 3.65 -10.77
C GLU A 132 18.87 3.16 -11.15
N PHE A 133 18.23 3.90 -12.03
CA PHE A 133 16.94 3.57 -12.62
C PHE A 133 17.10 3.12 -14.05
N GLN A 134 16.46 1.99 -14.36
CA GLN A 134 16.28 1.54 -15.73
C GLN A 134 14.84 1.79 -16.16
N LYS A 135 14.65 2.60 -17.20
CA LYS A 135 13.35 2.75 -17.84
C LYS A 135 12.98 1.49 -18.61
N ILE A 136 11.76 1.01 -18.38
CA ILE A 136 11.23 -0.21 -18.99
C ILE A 136 10.24 0.18 -20.07
N SER A 137 10.52 -0.24 -21.31
CA SER A 137 9.63 0.00 -22.45
C SER A 137 8.36 -0.82 -22.29
N LEU A 138 7.19 -0.20 -22.50
CA LEU A 138 5.88 -0.86 -22.53
C LEU A 138 5.33 -0.83 -23.95
N SER A 139 5.99 -1.55 -24.86
CA SER A 139 5.59 -1.63 -26.26
C SER A 139 5.33 -3.09 -26.64
N ALA A 140 4.11 -3.40 -27.08
CA ALA A 140 3.78 -4.72 -27.63
C ALA A 140 4.33 -4.91 -29.06
N GLU A 141 4.58 -3.81 -29.78
CA GLU A 141 5.21 -3.81 -31.11
C GLU A 141 6.35 -2.81 -31.16
N SER A 142 7.42 -3.13 -31.90
CA SER A 142 8.62 -2.30 -32.08
C SER A 142 8.39 -0.92 -32.75
N SER A 143 7.13 -0.51 -32.94
CA SER A 143 6.71 0.64 -33.77
C SER A 143 5.98 1.74 -32.99
N SER A 144 5.66 1.59 -31.70
CA SER A 144 5.13 2.72 -30.93
C SER A 144 6.28 3.66 -30.55
N ASN A 145 6.45 4.73 -31.31
CA ASN A 145 7.31 5.87 -31.02
C ASN A 145 7.28 6.22 -29.53
N GLY A 146 8.28 5.78 -28.75
CA GLY A 146 8.77 6.33 -27.48
C GLY A 146 7.76 6.93 -26.50
N ALA A 147 6.49 6.52 -26.52
CA ALA A 147 5.43 7.22 -25.82
C ALA A 147 5.56 6.87 -24.35
N ASN A 148 5.82 7.89 -23.53
CA ASN A 148 5.82 7.69 -22.10
C ASN A 148 4.38 7.48 -21.65
N HIS A 149 4.11 6.34 -21.02
CA HIS A 149 2.81 6.04 -20.45
C HIS A 149 2.71 6.63 -19.05
N SER A 150 1.54 7.20 -18.73
CA SER A 150 1.22 7.60 -17.36
C SER A 150 0.77 6.38 -16.59
N ILE A 151 1.66 5.85 -15.76
CA ILE A 151 1.40 4.66 -14.95
C ILE A 151 0.45 5.06 -13.81
N SER A 152 -0.59 4.27 -13.55
CA SER A 152 -1.58 4.56 -12.51
C SER A 152 -1.54 3.55 -11.37
N CYS A 153 -1.21 2.29 -11.66
CA CYS A 153 -1.16 1.22 -10.67
C CYS A 153 -0.28 0.07 -11.16
N LEU A 154 0.21 -0.72 -10.21
CA LEU A 154 1.10 -1.85 -10.43
C LEU A 154 0.64 -3.03 -9.56
N LEU A 155 0.79 -4.26 -10.07
CA LEU A 155 0.54 -5.48 -9.32
C LEU A 155 1.47 -6.59 -9.82
N GLU A 156 2.11 -7.32 -8.90
CA GLU A 156 2.72 -8.61 -9.23
C GLU A 156 1.75 -9.74 -8.85
N ASP A 157 1.37 -10.57 -9.83
CA ASP A 157 0.46 -11.68 -9.61
C ASP A 157 1.13 -12.90 -8.95
N SER A 158 0.34 -13.88 -8.52
CA SER A 158 0.78 -15.15 -7.93
C SER A 158 1.77 -15.93 -8.82
N LYS A 159 1.76 -15.68 -10.13
CA LYS A 159 2.62 -16.32 -11.12
C LYS A 159 3.90 -15.51 -11.43
N GLY A 160 4.06 -14.33 -10.81
CA GLY A 160 5.20 -13.45 -10.99
C GLY A 160 5.11 -12.52 -12.20
N ASN A 161 3.95 -12.41 -12.86
CA ASN A 161 3.77 -11.42 -13.91
C ASN A 161 3.53 -10.04 -13.30
N LEU A 162 4.14 -9.03 -13.90
CA LEU A 162 3.89 -7.64 -13.55
C LEU A 162 2.76 -7.08 -14.42
N TRP A 163 1.67 -6.71 -13.79
CA TRP A 163 0.55 -5.99 -14.38
C TRP A 163 0.74 -4.49 -14.18
N VAL A 164 0.58 -3.73 -15.26
CA VAL A 164 0.84 -2.30 -15.30
C VAL A 164 -0.38 -1.59 -15.87
N GLY A 165 -1.11 -0.89 -15.00
CA GLY A 165 -2.23 -0.05 -15.38
C GLY A 165 -1.76 1.33 -15.80
N THR A 166 -2.42 1.89 -16.81
CA THR A 166 -2.12 3.23 -17.31
C THR A 166 -3.38 4.10 -17.37
N LYS A 167 -3.20 5.42 -17.37
CA LYS A 167 -4.33 6.36 -17.46
C LYS A 167 -4.96 6.43 -18.85
N GLU A 168 -4.20 6.21 -19.92
CA GLU A 168 -4.67 6.41 -21.30
C GLU A 168 -4.42 5.22 -22.23
N ASN A 169 -3.57 4.26 -21.84
CA ASN A 169 -3.05 3.21 -22.72
C ASN A 169 -3.51 1.80 -22.37
N GLY A 170 -4.49 1.68 -21.47
CA GLY A 170 -5.01 0.40 -21.02
C GLY A 170 -4.08 -0.30 -20.04
N LEU A 171 -4.01 -1.61 -20.18
CA LEU A 171 -3.32 -2.51 -19.26
C LEU A 171 -2.20 -3.25 -19.99
N PHE A 172 -1.05 -3.40 -19.34
CA PHE A 172 0.07 -4.19 -19.85
C PHE A 172 0.37 -5.33 -18.89
N ARG A 173 0.85 -6.46 -19.44
CA ARG A 173 1.39 -7.57 -18.67
C ARG A 173 2.81 -7.88 -19.13
N LEU A 174 3.77 -7.79 -18.22
CA LEU A 174 5.16 -8.20 -18.42
C LEU A 174 5.35 -9.56 -17.75
N ALA A 175 5.86 -10.53 -18.50
CA ALA A 175 6.20 -11.83 -17.92
C ALA A 175 7.47 -11.70 -17.06
N ALA A 176 7.63 -12.58 -16.06
CA ALA A 176 8.81 -12.56 -15.19
C ALA A 176 10.13 -12.74 -15.96
N ASP A 177 10.10 -13.43 -17.11
CA ASP A 177 11.28 -13.84 -17.89
C ASP A 177 11.45 -13.07 -19.22
N ARG A 178 10.44 -12.30 -19.63
CA ARG A 178 10.37 -11.64 -20.95
C ARG A 178 9.76 -10.25 -20.77
N GLY A 179 10.10 -9.29 -21.62
CA GLY A 179 9.55 -7.93 -21.57
C GLY A 179 8.01 -7.87 -21.71
N PRO A 180 7.43 -6.71 -22.08
CA PRO A 180 5.98 -6.60 -22.29
C PRO A 180 5.49 -7.72 -23.19
N THR A 181 4.59 -8.54 -22.65
CA THR A 181 4.13 -9.76 -23.31
C THR A 181 2.74 -9.56 -23.89
N LEU A 182 1.89 -8.76 -23.24
CA LEU A 182 0.54 -8.44 -23.71
C LEU A 182 0.18 -6.99 -23.41
N SER A 183 -0.58 -6.37 -24.31
CA SER A 183 -1.25 -5.08 -24.12
C SER A 183 -2.74 -5.28 -24.35
N PHE A 184 -3.55 -4.75 -23.44
CA PHE A 184 -5.00 -4.82 -23.45
C PHE A 184 -5.56 -3.41 -23.54
N ARG A 185 -6.36 -3.16 -24.58
CA ARG A 185 -6.95 -1.87 -24.91
C ARG A 185 -8.47 -2.02 -24.96
N HIS A 186 -9.15 -0.90 -24.77
CA HIS A 186 -10.57 -0.84 -25.06
C HIS A 186 -10.81 -0.86 -26.56
N ASP A 187 -11.69 -1.76 -27.00
CA ASP A 187 -12.20 -1.82 -28.36
C ASP A 187 -13.74 -1.87 -28.33
N PRO A 188 -14.44 -0.83 -28.81
CA PRO A 188 -15.90 -0.78 -28.79
C PRO A 188 -16.56 -1.86 -29.66
N GLU A 189 -15.83 -2.45 -30.61
CA GLU A 189 -16.32 -3.52 -31.48
C GLU A 189 -16.14 -4.92 -30.85
N ILE A 190 -15.35 -5.03 -29.77
CA ILE A 190 -15.05 -6.29 -29.08
C ILE A 190 -15.54 -6.16 -27.62
N PRO A 191 -16.76 -6.64 -27.29
CA PRO A 191 -17.32 -6.53 -25.94
C PRO A 191 -16.45 -7.14 -24.84
N GLU A 192 -15.64 -8.15 -25.17
CA GLU A 192 -14.72 -8.85 -24.28
C GLU A 192 -13.35 -8.16 -24.12
N SER A 193 -13.15 -7.01 -24.79
CA SER A 193 -11.96 -6.17 -24.60
C SER A 193 -11.99 -5.45 -23.24
N LEU A 194 -10.93 -4.69 -22.93
CA LEU A 194 -10.90 -3.89 -21.71
C LEU A 194 -12.05 -2.86 -21.72
N GLY A 195 -12.69 -2.63 -20.57
CA GLY A 195 -13.91 -1.79 -20.52
C GLY A 195 -13.62 -0.32 -20.83
N ALA A 196 -12.47 0.18 -20.41
CA ALA A 196 -11.94 1.49 -20.76
C ALA A 196 -10.40 1.48 -20.61
N ASP A 197 -9.71 2.35 -21.34
CA ASP A 197 -8.24 2.43 -21.30
C ASP A 197 -7.67 3.07 -20.03
N ASN A 198 -8.51 3.76 -19.24
CA ASN A 198 -8.09 4.36 -17.98
C ASN A 198 -8.22 3.34 -16.85
N VAL A 199 -7.14 2.62 -16.59
CA VAL A 199 -7.05 1.63 -15.51
C VAL A 199 -6.73 2.35 -14.21
N SER A 200 -7.56 2.21 -13.19
CA SER A 200 -7.37 2.88 -11.89
C SER A 200 -6.89 1.95 -10.79
N ALA A 201 -7.17 0.65 -10.90
CA ALA A 201 -6.76 -0.34 -9.91
C ALA A 201 -6.64 -1.73 -10.54
N ILE A 202 -5.74 -2.54 -9.99
CA ILE A 202 -5.58 -3.96 -10.34
C ILE A 202 -5.42 -4.71 -9.02
N THR A 203 -6.10 -5.84 -8.87
CA THR A 203 -5.92 -6.73 -7.73
C THR A 203 -6.01 -8.19 -8.16
N GLU A 204 -5.44 -9.08 -7.36
CA GLU A 204 -5.57 -10.52 -7.51
C GLU A 204 -6.38 -11.05 -6.32
N ASP A 205 -7.40 -11.87 -6.58
CA ASP A 205 -8.14 -12.53 -5.52
C ASP A 205 -7.45 -13.80 -5.00
N ALA A 206 -8.00 -14.40 -3.94
CA ALA A 206 -7.44 -15.60 -3.33
C ALA A 206 -7.47 -16.85 -4.25
N GLN A 207 -8.18 -16.79 -5.38
CA GLN A 207 -8.21 -17.86 -6.39
C GLN A 207 -7.20 -17.59 -7.52
N GLY A 208 -6.44 -16.50 -7.46
CA GLY A 208 -5.46 -16.12 -8.47
C GLY A 208 -6.08 -15.44 -9.69
N VAL A 209 -7.29 -14.90 -9.55
CA VAL A 209 -7.98 -14.18 -10.63
C VAL A 209 -7.62 -12.71 -10.57
N ILE A 210 -7.31 -12.15 -11.73
CA ILE A 210 -6.99 -10.72 -11.87
C ILE A 210 -8.27 -9.93 -12.10
N TRP A 211 -8.47 -8.91 -11.27
CA TRP A 211 -9.55 -7.95 -11.32
C TRP A 211 -9.00 -6.58 -11.69
N VAL A 212 -9.66 -5.91 -12.63
CA VAL A 212 -9.22 -4.64 -13.19
C VAL A 212 -10.34 -3.61 -13.04
N GLY A 213 -10.04 -2.55 -12.28
CA GLY A 213 -10.90 -1.38 -12.15
C GLY A 213 -10.57 -0.36 -13.24
N THR A 214 -11.59 0.09 -13.95
CA THR A 214 -11.47 1.10 -15.01
C THR A 214 -12.35 2.31 -14.72
N VAL A 215 -11.83 3.51 -15.00
CA VAL A 215 -12.58 4.75 -14.83
C VAL A 215 -13.66 4.81 -15.91
N GLY A 216 -14.92 4.84 -15.49
CA GLY A 216 -16.07 4.99 -16.38
C GLY A 216 -16.68 3.68 -16.91
N ALA A 217 -15.95 2.57 -16.88
CA ALA A 217 -16.46 1.25 -17.30
C ALA A 217 -16.57 0.22 -16.16
N GLY A 218 -16.14 0.56 -14.94
CA GLY A 218 -16.34 -0.26 -13.76
C GLY A 218 -15.32 -1.38 -13.63
N LEU A 219 -15.74 -2.52 -13.10
CA LEU A 219 -14.89 -3.65 -12.74
C LEU A 219 -14.95 -4.75 -13.81
N ALA A 220 -13.80 -5.28 -14.21
CA ALA A 220 -13.70 -6.40 -15.13
C ALA A 220 -12.80 -7.51 -14.57
N ARG A 221 -13.16 -8.76 -14.85
CA ARG A 221 -12.39 -9.95 -14.47
C ARG A 221 -11.62 -10.47 -15.68
N TRP A 222 -10.32 -10.67 -15.54
CA TRP A 222 -9.49 -11.33 -16.55
C TRP A 222 -9.71 -12.84 -16.56
N ASP A 223 -9.87 -13.42 -17.75
CA ASP A 223 -9.93 -14.86 -17.97
C ASP A 223 -8.72 -15.32 -18.76
N GLU A 224 -7.79 -15.98 -18.08
CA GLU A 224 -6.55 -16.49 -18.67
C GLU A 224 -6.78 -17.54 -19.75
N GLN A 225 -7.88 -18.30 -19.70
CA GLN A 225 -8.14 -19.37 -20.67
C GLN A 225 -8.58 -18.82 -22.01
N THR A 226 -9.43 -17.79 -21.98
CA THR A 226 -10.01 -17.19 -23.19
C THR A 226 -9.22 -15.97 -23.67
N GLY A 227 -8.44 -15.34 -22.79
CA GLY A 227 -7.74 -14.10 -23.09
C GLY A 227 -8.65 -12.86 -23.07
N ASN A 228 -9.78 -12.95 -22.37
CA ASN A 228 -10.88 -11.97 -22.43
C ASN A 228 -11.19 -11.36 -21.07
N PHE A 229 -11.87 -10.20 -21.09
CA PHE A 229 -12.43 -9.56 -19.91
C PHE A 229 -13.93 -9.83 -19.78
N HIS A 230 -14.33 -10.24 -18.57
CA HIS A 230 -15.74 -10.37 -18.18
C HIS A 230 -16.14 -9.15 -17.34
N HIS A 231 -16.92 -8.24 -17.92
CA HIS A 231 -17.34 -7.00 -17.26
C HIS A 231 -18.44 -7.25 -16.22
N CYS A 232 -18.19 -6.80 -14.99
CA CYS A 232 -19.20 -6.80 -13.95
C CYS A 232 -20.10 -5.58 -14.15
N ARG A 233 -21.29 -5.81 -14.71
CA ARG A 233 -22.30 -4.75 -14.78
C ARG A 233 -22.98 -4.61 -13.43
N HIS A 234 -23.12 -3.36 -13.02
CA HIS A 234 -24.02 -3.03 -11.94
C HIS A 234 -25.44 -2.95 -12.53
N ASP A 235 -26.21 -4.04 -12.41
CA ASP A 235 -27.63 -4.01 -12.73
C ASP A 235 -28.35 -3.21 -11.63
N PHE A 236 -28.47 -1.90 -11.83
CA PHE A 236 -29.51 -1.13 -11.17
C PHE A 236 -30.85 -1.55 -11.77
N GLU A 237 -31.39 -2.70 -11.35
CA GLU A 237 -32.81 -2.92 -11.51
C GLU A 237 -33.52 -1.89 -10.64
N GLY A 238 -34.21 -0.95 -11.29
CA GLY A 238 -34.82 0.23 -10.70
C GLY A 238 -35.77 -0.07 -9.53
N LYS A 239 -35.22 -0.11 -8.32
CA LYS A 239 -35.96 0.24 -7.11
C LYS A 239 -35.50 1.63 -6.68
N SER A 240 -36.19 2.63 -7.21
CA SER A 240 -36.28 3.93 -6.56
C SER A 240 -37.03 3.75 -5.23
N GLY A 241 -36.30 3.41 -4.17
CA GLY A 241 -36.73 3.49 -2.77
C GLY A 241 -35.80 4.44 -2.02
N PRO A 242 -36.30 5.26 -1.08
CA PRO A 242 -35.48 6.26 -0.42
C PRO A 242 -34.58 5.59 0.60
N GLU A 243 -33.31 6.00 0.58
CA GLU A 243 -32.30 5.97 1.65
C GLU A 243 -32.04 4.64 2.39
N GLU A 244 -30.74 4.34 2.51
CA GLU A 244 -30.12 3.25 3.26
C GLU A 244 -30.08 1.89 2.56
N ASP A 245 -29.00 1.64 1.81
CA ASP A 245 -28.34 0.35 1.95
C ASP A 245 -26.83 0.50 1.70
N TYR A 246 -26.06 0.14 2.71
CA TYR A 246 -24.61 0.20 2.73
C TYR A 246 -24.05 -0.93 1.85
N ALA A 247 -22.97 -0.61 1.12
CA ALA A 247 -22.22 -1.58 0.35
C ALA A 247 -21.80 -2.77 1.23
N ASP A 248 -22.25 -3.98 0.88
CA ASP A 248 -21.69 -5.21 1.41
C ASP A 248 -20.21 -5.27 0.99
N VAL A 249 -19.36 -5.13 2.00
CA VAL A 249 -17.92 -5.25 1.91
C VAL A 249 -17.58 -6.70 1.60
N ILE A 250 -17.02 -6.93 0.41
CA ILE A 250 -16.37 -8.20 0.08
C ILE A 250 -15.03 -8.21 0.83
N TYR A 251 -14.91 -9.16 1.79
CA TYR A 251 -13.65 -9.54 2.42
C TYR A 251 -12.87 -10.54 1.55
#